data_AF-A0AAD2JKA7-F1
#
_entry.id   AF-A0AAD2JKA7-F1
#
_cell.length_a   1.000
_cell.length_b   1.000
_cell.length_c   1.000
_cell.angle_alpha   90.00
_cell.angle_beta   90.00
_cell.angle_gamma   90.00
#
_symmetry.space_group_name_H-M   'P 1'
#
loop_
_entity.id
_entity.type
_entity.pdbx_description
1 polymer ?
#
loop_
_entity_poly.entity_id
_entity_poly.type
_entity_poly.pdbx_seq_one_letter_code
_entity_poly.pdbx_strand_id
1 'polypeptide(L)'
;MSGSPRRSKQHKPCKSIAVLGTMSDAGKSIITAGICRVFSNHGVRVAPFKGQNMSNNAAPALIPERDRREPLYKAFEQVISKKKAGSKSKKGEGSSSSSLNASKSEEQGYGEIGTAQALQAEACRLVPRVEMNPLLLKSGGKNEKGEYMCSVVVLGKQIVRETYGDLGKRTGPMKEMILQSHRALAQATDASVIVLEGAGSCTELNLASRDVVNLSLVRALKCRWILVANIDCGGVFAQIVGTKACLSKEDWDACAGVIVNKLRGEAKYFEPGPSILEKMVSKPIFVVPYLYNLNLPEEDGLGIERRLAWETSGTVPNPTGPDANKDYKKPTVVVVAYPHIAIADDLCPLENDPRFEVQWRRRRIPARPYPDVTAIILPGSRLTQLDLKWLHDSGWAKFIQKHAAAGGVVLGICGGYQMLGWSVDDPHNVESSHSSDNKDVAKNTSRPGVGLLPIETTLKPAECKIVRPLKGKLLPSNLPVNGFELHCGISKIVLGSIPTKPKDTAPLMEFENGRPEGMVHGLNQNVKGTYMHGILRQAKAREELLVPRKEDYQNLFGINESSTESIKVEDPLDRLAKHLESCGLTYDTLQSMLQPQEEKSRKSTPVEV
;
A
#
# COMPACT_ATOMS: atom_id res chain seq x y z
N MET A 1 7.72 -52.45 24.21
CA MET A 1 8.13 -51.04 24.40
C MET A 1 7.08 -50.15 23.76
N SER A 2 6.30 -49.48 24.59
CA SER A 2 5.16 -48.64 24.21
C SER A 2 5.60 -47.40 23.43
N GLY A 3 5.08 -47.23 22.22
CA GLY A 3 5.22 -46.00 21.44
C GLY A 3 4.51 -44.85 22.15
N SER A 4 5.30 -43.87 22.62
CA SER A 4 4.79 -42.61 23.16
C SER A 4 3.92 -41.88 22.13
N PRO A 5 2.69 -41.49 22.45
CA PRO A 5 1.87 -40.69 21.54
C PRO A 5 2.54 -39.34 21.30
N ARG A 6 2.63 -38.90 20.05
CA ARG A 6 2.98 -37.50 19.71
C ARG A 6 2.02 -36.60 20.48
N ARG A 7 2.52 -35.93 21.53
CA ARG A 7 1.77 -34.89 22.26
C ARG A 7 1.25 -33.90 21.22
N SER A 8 -0.07 -33.80 21.08
CA SER A 8 -0.70 -32.65 20.43
C SER A 8 -0.16 -31.40 21.14
N LYS A 9 0.51 -30.51 20.41
CA LYS A 9 0.86 -29.20 20.95
C LYS A 9 -0.47 -28.54 21.33
N GLN A 10 -0.77 -28.45 22.63
CA GLN A 10 -1.85 -27.60 23.11
C GLN A 10 -1.51 -26.18 22.63
N HIS A 11 -2.21 -25.70 21.60
CA HIS A 11 -2.06 -24.33 21.14
C HIS A 11 -2.44 -23.41 22.31
N LYS A 12 -1.49 -22.61 22.79
CA LYS A 12 -1.80 -21.54 23.73
C LYS A 12 -2.86 -20.63 23.06
N PRO A 13 -3.89 -20.19 23.79
CA PRO A 13 -4.90 -19.30 23.21
C PRO A 13 -4.25 -18.01 22.71
N CYS A 14 -4.46 -17.70 21.43
CA CYS A 14 -4.00 -16.45 20.82
C CYS A 14 -4.80 -15.28 21.39
N LYS A 15 -4.11 -14.28 21.95
CA LYS A 15 -4.74 -13.03 22.40
C LYS A 15 -4.88 -12.07 21.23
N SER A 16 -5.79 -11.11 21.32
CA SER A 16 -5.92 -10.04 20.33
C SER A 16 -6.07 -8.69 21.03
N ILE A 17 -5.64 -7.62 20.36
CA ILE A 17 -5.90 -6.23 20.76
C ILE A 17 -6.16 -5.41 19.52
N ALA A 18 -7.23 -4.61 19.51
CA ALA A 18 -7.56 -3.76 18.38
C ALA A 18 -7.04 -2.32 18.55
N VAL A 19 -6.59 -1.71 17.46
CA VAL A 19 -6.22 -0.30 17.34
C VAL A 19 -7.29 0.38 16.50
N LEU A 20 -8.21 1.06 17.17
CA LEU A 20 -9.34 1.77 16.56
C LEU A 20 -9.07 3.28 16.56
N GLY A 21 -9.83 4.05 15.80
CA GLY A 21 -9.58 5.49 15.63
C GLY A 21 -10.84 6.34 15.77
N THR A 22 -10.65 7.61 16.11
CA THR A 22 -11.70 8.63 16.08
C THR A 22 -12.06 9.03 14.65
N MET A 23 -11.13 8.87 13.71
CA MET A 23 -11.26 9.23 12.30
C MET A 23 -10.33 8.43 11.38
N SER A 24 -10.55 8.57 10.06
CA SER A 24 -9.55 8.27 9.04
C SER A 24 -8.31 9.16 9.23
N ASP A 25 -7.12 8.64 8.94
CA ASP A 25 -5.84 9.35 9.17
C ASP A 25 -5.54 9.70 10.65
N ALA A 26 -6.16 9.02 11.62
CA ALA A 26 -5.72 9.11 13.02
C ALA A 26 -4.30 8.53 13.27
N GLY A 27 -3.72 7.85 12.28
CA GLY A 27 -2.43 7.16 12.38
C GLY A 27 -2.52 5.72 12.90
N LYS A 28 -3.70 5.09 12.82
CA LYS A 28 -3.93 3.70 13.26
C LYS A 28 -2.90 2.71 12.70
N SER A 29 -2.62 2.78 11.41
CA SER A 29 -1.74 1.82 10.71
C SER A 29 -0.28 1.94 11.16
N ILE A 30 0.20 3.17 11.39
CA ILE A 30 1.54 3.43 11.97
C ILE A 30 1.60 2.98 13.43
N ILE A 31 0.61 3.34 14.25
CA ILE A 31 0.54 2.88 15.65
C ILE A 31 0.50 1.34 15.72
N THR A 32 -0.28 0.70 14.85
CA THR A 32 -0.34 -0.77 14.74
C THR A 32 1.02 -1.35 14.38
N ALA A 33 1.71 -0.80 13.38
CA ALA A 33 3.06 -1.23 13.02
C ALA A 33 4.05 -1.06 14.19
N GLY A 34 3.97 0.06 14.92
CA GLY A 34 4.80 0.30 16.09
C GLY A 34 4.55 -0.70 17.22
N ILE A 35 3.28 -0.96 17.57
CA ILE A 35 2.90 -1.96 18.59
C ILE A 35 3.36 -3.36 18.17
N CYS A 36 3.16 -3.72 16.89
CA CYS A 36 3.69 -4.96 16.32
C CYS A 36 5.21 -5.07 16.49
N ARG A 37 5.95 -3.99 16.19
CA ARG A 37 7.41 -3.98 16.34
C ARG A 37 7.85 -4.05 17.79
N VAL A 38 7.18 -3.36 18.73
CA VAL A 38 7.43 -3.48 20.18
C VAL A 38 7.30 -4.94 20.60
N PHE A 39 6.16 -5.60 20.31
CA PHE A 39 5.99 -7.02 20.64
C PHE A 39 7.07 -7.91 20.00
N SER A 40 7.37 -7.70 18.71
CA SER A 40 8.39 -8.47 17.99
C SER A 40 9.79 -8.29 18.59
N ASN A 41 10.16 -7.07 19.01
CA ASN A 41 11.44 -6.76 19.64
C ASN A 41 11.61 -7.45 21.00
N HIS A 42 10.50 -7.68 21.71
CA HIS A 42 10.46 -8.42 22.97
C HIS A 42 10.20 -9.93 22.79
N GLY A 43 10.41 -10.46 21.57
CA GLY A 43 10.32 -11.90 21.30
C GLY A 43 8.91 -12.49 21.31
N VAL A 44 7.86 -11.66 21.32
CA VAL A 44 6.48 -12.13 21.19
C VAL A 44 6.22 -12.51 19.74
N ARG A 45 5.65 -13.71 19.56
CA ARG A 45 5.10 -14.11 18.25
C ARG A 45 3.83 -13.32 18.00
N VAL A 46 3.96 -12.25 17.24
CA VAL A 46 2.90 -11.29 16.94
C VAL A 46 2.60 -11.29 15.44
N ALA A 47 1.32 -11.17 15.08
CA ALA A 47 0.89 -10.99 13.69
C ALA A 47 -0.08 -9.82 13.55
N PRO A 48 -0.06 -9.08 12.43
CA PRO A 48 -1.00 -8.00 12.18
C PRO A 48 -2.24 -8.50 11.45
N PHE A 49 -3.38 -7.84 11.66
CA PHE A 49 -4.62 -8.22 10.99
C PHE A 49 -5.54 -7.03 10.77
N LYS A 50 -5.98 -6.82 9.53
CA LYS A 50 -7.02 -5.83 9.18
C LYS A 50 -8.10 -6.52 8.36
N GLY A 51 -9.21 -6.84 9.01
CA GLY A 51 -10.29 -7.65 8.42
C GLY A 51 -10.83 -7.09 7.10
N GLN A 52 -10.95 -5.76 7.01
CA GLN A 52 -11.26 -5.06 5.77
C GLN A 52 -10.37 -3.82 5.63
N ASN A 53 -9.67 -3.69 4.51
CA ASN A 53 -8.95 -2.47 4.17
C ASN A 53 -9.56 -1.80 2.94
N MET A 54 -9.47 -0.48 2.86
CA MET A 54 -9.71 0.30 1.64
C MET A 54 -8.41 0.99 1.25
N SER A 55 -7.75 0.47 0.23
CA SER A 55 -6.40 0.90 -0.14
C SER A 55 -6.15 0.68 -1.63
N ASN A 56 -5.55 1.67 -2.30
CA ASN A 56 -5.11 1.60 -3.69
C ASN A 56 -3.64 1.17 -3.81
N ASN A 57 -2.82 1.44 -2.79
CA ASN A 57 -1.45 0.95 -2.69
C ASN A 57 -1.43 -0.50 -2.18
N ALA A 58 -1.00 -1.43 -3.03
CA ALA A 58 -0.95 -2.84 -2.68
C ALA A 58 0.47 -3.43 -2.78
N ALA A 59 0.70 -4.51 -2.05
CA ALA A 59 1.94 -5.27 -2.02
C ALA A 59 1.65 -6.77 -2.20
N PRO A 60 2.62 -7.57 -2.69
CA PRO A 60 2.46 -9.01 -2.81
C PRO A 60 2.44 -9.67 -1.43
N ALA A 61 1.61 -10.69 -1.30
CA ALA A 61 1.48 -11.52 -0.12
C ALA A 61 1.34 -12.98 -0.51
N LEU A 62 1.86 -13.86 0.32
CA LEU A 62 1.77 -15.29 0.12
C LEU A 62 0.32 -15.76 0.16
N ILE A 63 -0.05 -16.58 -0.82
CA ILE A 63 -1.23 -17.44 -0.78
C ILE A 63 -0.73 -18.83 -0.32
N PRO A 64 -1.24 -19.38 0.79
CA PRO A 64 -0.76 -20.66 1.33
C PRO A 64 -0.93 -21.82 0.35
N GLU A 65 0.05 -22.75 0.29
CA GLU A 65 -0.01 -23.94 -0.59
C GLU A 65 -1.18 -24.90 -0.26
N ARG A 66 -1.65 -24.91 0.99
CA ARG A 66 -2.83 -25.70 1.39
C ARG A 66 -4.15 -25.16 0.81
N ASP A 67 -4.09 -24.10 0.01
CA ASP A 67 -5.25 -23.32 -0.40
C ASP A 67 -5.50 -23.35 -1.92
N ARG A 68 -5.36 -24.52 -2.53
CA ARG A 68 -6.24 -24.85 -3.65
C ARG A 68 -7.44 -25.58 -3.10
N ARG A 69 -8.41 -24.78 -2.61
CA ARG A 69 -9.78 -25.10 -2.15
C ARG A 69 -10.02 -24.94 -0.63
N GLU A 70 -9.60 -23.87 0.04
CA GLU A 70 -10.31 -23.55 1.28
C GLU A 70 -11.82 -23.38 0.98
N PRO A 71 -12.69 -23.98 1.80
CA PRO A 71 -14.12 -23.72 1.74
C PRO A 71 -14.45 -22.22 1.79
N LEU A 72 -13.60 -21.41 2.43
CA LEU A 72 -13.73 -19.95 2.54
C LEU A 72 -13.71 -19.22 1.21
N TYR A 73 -12.64 -19.41 0.43
CA TYR A 73 -12.49 -18.78 -0.88
C TYR A 73 -13.67 -19.14 -1.79
N LYS A 74 -14.03 -20.44 -1.84
CA LYS A 74 -15.16 -20.92 -2.64
C LYS A 74 -16.52 -20.47 -2.11
N ALA A 75 -16.73 -20.45 -0.81
CA ALA A 75 -17.98 -19.99 -0.22
C ALA A 75 -18.20 -18.51 -0.51
N PHE A 76 -17.14 -17.70 -0.42
CA PHE A 76 -17.24 -16.29 -0.74
C PHE A 76 -17.43 -16.04 -2.24
N GLU A 77 -16.71 -16.76 -3.11
CA GLU A 77 -16.97 -16.74 -4.56
C GLU A 77 -18.40 -17.15 -4.90
N GLN A 78 -18.97 -18.17 -4.24
CA GLN A 78 -20.38 -18.56 -4.42
C GLN A 78 -21.36 -17.49 -3.96
N VAL A 79 -21.04 -16.77 -2.88
CA VAL A 79 -21.84 -15.64 -2.39
C VAL A 79 -21.76 -14.45 -3.35
N ILE A 80 -20.63 -14.22 -4.00
CA ILE A 80 -20.46 -13.16 -5.01
C ILE A 80 -21.11 -13.54 -6.36
N SER A 81 -20.90 -14.77 -6.83
CA SER A 81 -21.26 -15.22 -8.19
C SER A 81 -22.76 -15.44 -8.41
N LYS A 82 -23.54 -15.74 -7.37
CA LYS A 82 -24.99 -16.01 -7.47
C LYS A 82 -25.84 -14.86 -8.04
N LYS A 83 -25.29 -13.67 -8.29
CA LYS A 83 -26.01 -12.58 -9.00
C LYS A 83 -25.94 -12.63 -10.53
N LYS A 84 -25.20 -13.55 -11.17
CA LYS A 84 -25.23 -13.72 -12.65
C LYS A 84 -26.42 -14.54 -13.18
N ALA A 85 -27.23 -15.17 -12.32
CA ALA A 85 -28.42 -15.91 -12.75
C ALA A 85 -29.63 -14.97 -12.93
N GLY A 86 -29.56 -14.11 -13.95
CA GLY A 86 -30.58 -13.11 -14.25
C GLY A 86 -30.62 -12.69 -15.72
N SER A 87 -30.15 -13.53 -16.64
CA SER A 87 -30.53 -13.42 -18.05
C SER A 87 -30.87 -14.82 -18.57
N LYS A 88 -32.15 -15.04 -18.88
CA LYS A 88 -32.55 -16.17 -19.72
C LYS A 88 -32.07 -15.84 -21.13
N SER A 89 -30.88 -16.28 -21.51
CA SER A 89 -30.56 -16.50 -22.92
C SER A 89 -30.64 -17.99 -23.24
N LYS A 90 -31.21 -18.25 -24.42
CA LYS A 90 -31.65 -19.55 -24.91
C LYS A 90 -30.50 -20.56 -24.95
N LYS A 91 -30.84 -21.84 -24.69
CA LYS A 91 -30.03 -23.01 -24.99
C LYS A 91 -29.46 -22.90 -26.41
N GLY A 92 -28.14 -22.91 -26.51
CA GLY A 92 -27.39 -23.25 -27.70
C GLY A 92 -26.35 -24.28 -27.29
N GLU A 93 -26.44 -25.46 -27.88
CA GLU A 93 -25.52 -26.58 -27.68
C GLU A 93 -24.15 -26.29 -28.31
N GLY A 94 -23.09 -26.81 -27.68
CA GLY A 94 -21.80 -27.07 -28.32
C GLY A 94 -20.63 -26.18 -27.86
N SER A 95 -19.76 -26.73 -27.00
CA SER A 95 -18.38 -27.10 -27.34
C SER A 95 -17.45 -27.20 -26.10
N SER A 96 -16.86 -28.39 -25.97
CA SER A 96 -15.58 -28.75 -25.33
C SER A 96 -15.19 -28.10 -24.00
N SER A 97 -15.38 -28.87 -22.93
CA SER A 97 -14.59 -28.82 -21.71
C SER A 97 -13.12 -29.15 -21.98
N SER A 98 -12.21 -28.20 -21.79
CA SER A 98 -10.78 -28.48 -21.67
C SER A 98 -10.45 -28.90 -20.23
N SER A 99 -10.21 -30.19 -20.06
CA SER A 99 -9.65 -30.79 -18.85
C SER A 99 -8.22 -30.27 -18.63
N LEU A 100 -8.04 -29.47 -17.57
CA LEU A 100 -6.72 -29.13 -17.06
C LEU A 100 -6.12 -30.37 -16.37
N ASN A 101 -5.11 -30.94 -17.01
CA ASN A 101 -4.28 -32.01 -16.45
C ASN A 101 -3.62 -31.54 -15.14
N ALA A 102 -3.96 -32.24 -14.05
CA ALA A 102 -3.30 -32.15 -12.78
C ALA A 102 -2.01 -32.99 -12.80
N SER A 103 -0.85 -32.36 -12.98
CA SER A 103 0.45 -32.88 -12.53
C SER A 103 1.57 -31.89 -12.85
N LYS A 104 1.85 -31.00 -11.90
CA LYS A 104 3.16 -30.37 -11.63
C LYS A 104 3.05 -29.84 -10.21
N SER A 105 4.10 -29.99 -9.40
CA SER A 105 4.23 -29.29 -8.12
C SER A 105 4.19 -27.79 -8.42
N GLU A 106 3.02 -27.19 -8.20
CA GLU A 106 2.77 -25.80 -8.58
C GLU A 106 3.42 -24.85 -7.59
N GLU A 107 4.19 -23.92 -8.15
CA GLU A 107 4.87 -22.81 -7.49
C GLU A 107 3.94 -22.11 -6.48
N GLN A 108 4.47 -21.79 -5.29
CA GLN A 108 3.75 -21.06 -4.25
C GLN A 108 3.13 -19.77 -4.82
N GLY A 109 1.82 -19.64 -4.71
CA GLY A 109 1.07 -18.51 -5.28
C GLY A 109 1.18 -17.24 -4.45
N TYR A 110 0.99 -16.09 -5.10
CA TYR A 110 0.95 -14.77 -4.46
C TYR A 110 -0.35 -14.04 -4.83
N GLY A 111 -0.81 -13.20 -3.90
CA GLY A 111 -1.96 -12.31 -4.06
C GLY A 111 -1.62 -10.92 -3.53
N GLU A 112 -2.59 -10.00 -3.56
CA GLU A 112 -2.38 -8.61 -3.17
C GLU A 112 -3.03 -8.24 -1.83
N ILE A 113 -2.30 -7.53 -0.97
CA ILE A 113 -2.81 -6.92 0.28
C ILE A 113 -2.50 -5.43 0.30
N GLY A 114 -3.14 -4.66 1.19
CA GLY A 114 -2.80 -3.25 1.40
C GLY A 114 -1.34 -3.06 1.86
N THR A 115 -0.69 -2.00 1.40
CA THR A 115 0.73 -1.71 1.70
C THR A 115 0.95 -1.52 3.21
N ALA A 116 -0.02 -0.96 3.92
CA ALA A 116 0.04 -0.85 5.38
C ALA A 116 0.12 -2.21 6.08
N GLN A 117 -0.61 -3.22 5.62
CA GLN A 117 -0.56 -4.55 6.22
C GLN A 117 0.73 -5.29 5.86
N ALA A 118 1.29 -5.03 4.66
CA ALA A 118 2.63 -5.51 4.33
C ALA A 118 3.70 -4.87 5.24
N LEU A 119 3.62 -3.57 5.50
CA LEU A 119 4.49 -2.87 6.45
C LEU A 119 4.33 -3.41 7.88
N GLN A 120 3.11 -3.69 8.31
CA GLN A 120 2.86 -4.29 9.62
C GLN A 120 3.40 -5.73 9.70
N ALA A 121 3.37 -6.49 8.60
CA ALA A 121 3.99 -7.81 8.54
C ALA A 121 5.51 -7.71 8.72
N GLU A 122 6.14 -6.72 8.05
CA GLU A 122 7.55 -6.39 8.23
C GLU A 122 7.86 -5.98 9.69
N ALA A 123 6.98 -5.21 10.33
CA ALA A 123 7.06 -4.86 11.74
C ALA A 123 7.01 -6.09 12.67
N CYS A 124 6.29 -7.14 12.26
CA CYS A 124 6.29 -8.43 12.95
C CYS A 124 7.46 -9.36 12.58
N ARG A 125 8.28 -9.01 11.58
CA ARG A 125 9.28 -9.88 10.96
C ARG A 125 8.67 -11.12 10.30
N LEU A 126 7.47 -10.96 9.74
CA LEU A 126 6.73 -12.00 9.04
C LEU A 126 6.71 -11.71 7.54
N VAL A 127 6.68 -12.77 6.73
CA VAL A 127 6.36 -12.65 5.31
C VAL A 127 4.89 -12.21 5.20
N PRO A 128 4.56 -11.19 4.37
CA PRO A 128 3.17 -10.80 4.14
C PRO A 128 2.31 -11.97 3.66
N ARG A 129 1.08 -12.08 4.21
CA ARG A 129 0.13 -13.13 3.86
C ARG A 129 -1.26 -12.57 3.63
N VAL A 130 -2.04 -13.22 2.77
CA VAL A 130 -3.39 -12.75 2.41
C VAL A 130 -4.37 -12.79 3.59
N GLU A 131 -4.15 -13.67 4.56
CA GLU A 131 -4.95 -13.74 5.79
C GLU A 131 -4.80 -12.49 6.68
N MET A 132 -3.72 -11.71 6.53
CA MET A 132 -3.53 -10.44 7.25
C MET A 132 -4.47 -9.34 6.77
N ASN A 133 -4.94 -9.42 5.53
CA ASN A 133 -5.92 -8.51 4.95
C ASN A 133 -6.85 -9.27 3.99
N PRO A 134 -7.82 -10.03 4.53
CA PRO A 134 -8.60 -10.97 3.72
C PRO A 134 -9.61 -10.29 2.80
N LEU A 135 -10.01 -9.04 3.10
CA LEU A 135 -10.85 -8.21 2.26
C LEU A 135 -10.15 -6.87 1.98
N LEU A 136 -9.71 -6.66 0.74
CA LEU A 136 -9.14 -5.40 0.27
C LEU A 136 -10.07 -4.77 -0.76
N LEU A 137 -10.48 -3.53 -0.50
CA LEU A 137 -11.31 -2.73 -1.38
C LEU A 137 -10.42 -1.68 -2.05
N LYS A 138 -10.42 -1.65 -3.39
CA LYS A 138 -9.76 -0.61 -4.16
C LYS A 138 -10.80 0.34 -4.71
N SER A 139 -10.59 1.64 -4.56
CA SER A 139 -11.58 2.60 -5.03
C SER A 139 -11.67 2.54 -6.56
N GLY A 140 -12.89 2.35 -7.05
CA GLY A 140 -13.22 2.46 -8.46
C GLY A 140 -13.85 3.81 -8.75
N GLY A 141 -13.91 4.18 -10.03
CA GLY A 141 -14.74 5.29 -10.48
C GLY A 141 -16.23 5.02 -10.23
N LYS A 142 -17.10 5.86 -10.79
CA LYS A 142 -18.55 5.69 -10.68
C LYS A 142 -19.08 4.75 -11.78
N ASN A 143 -20.27 4.19 -11.58
CA ASN A 143 -21.02 3.49 -12.63
C ASN A 143 -21.88 4.47 -13.44
N GLU A 144 -22.60 3.98 -14.46
CA GLU A 144 -23.49 4.79 -15.31
C GLU A 144 -24.57 5.57 -14.54
N LYS A 145 -24.93 5.10 -13.33
CA LYS A 145 -25.90 5.74 -12.43
C LYS A 145 -25.24 6.75 -11.48
N GLY A 146 -23.93 6.97 -11.58
CA GLY A 146 -23.17 7.86 -10.71
C GLY A 146 -22.81 7.26 -9.35
N GLU A 147 -23.04 5.96 -9.12
CA GLU A 147 -22.74 5.29 -7.85
C GLU A 147 -21.26 4.90 -7.77
N TYR A 148 -20.62 5.16 -6.63
CA TYR A 148 -19.22 4.78 -6.42
C TYR A 148 -19.04 3.27 -6.43
N MET A 149 -18.07 2.80 -7.22
CA MET A 149 -17.70 1.40 -7.32
C MET A 149 -16.42 1.11 -6.52
N CYS A 150 -16.20 -0.16 -6.22
CA CYS A 150 -14.95 -0.68 -5.70
C CYS A 150 -14.60 -2.01 -6.38
N SER A 151 -13.31 -2.25 -6.54
CA SER A 151 -12.79 -3.58 -6.87
C SER A 151 -12.62 -4.34 -5.57
N VAL A 152 -13.22 -5.52 -5.49
CA VAL A 152 -13.25 -6.36 -4.30
C VAL A 152 -12.19 -7.45 -4.46
N VAL A 153 -11.16 -7.38 -3.64
CA VAL A 153 -10.08 -8.34 -3.54
C VAL A 153 -10.31 -9.20 -2.30
N VAL A 154 -10.33 -10.51 -2.50
CA VAL A 154 -10.64 -11.50 -1.49
C VAL A 154 -9.47 -12.47 -1.41
N LEU A 155 -8.86 -12.59 -0.23
CA LEU A 155 -7.69 -13.43 0.00
C LEU A 155 -6.63 -13.26 -1.11
N GLY A 156 -6.35 -11.99 -1.44
CA GLY A 156 -5.35 -11.61 -2.43
C GLY A 156 -5.74 -11.71 -3.90
N LYS A 157 -6.96 -12.15 -4.23
CA LYS A 157 -7.45 -12.22 -5.62
C LYS A 157 -8.60 -11.26 -5.87
N GLN A 158 -8.51 -10.48 -6.94
CA GLN A 158 -9.59 -9.61 -7.37
C GLN A 158 -10.72 -10.46 -7.98
N ILE A 159 -11.89 -10.47 -7.33
CA ILE A 159 -13.01 -11.36 -7.72
C ILE A 159 -14.07 -10.62 -8.52
N VAL A 160 -14.40 -9.40 -8.11
CA VAL A 160 -15.54 -8.66 -8.66
C VAL A 160 -15.33 -7.17 -8.54
N ARG A 161 -16.08 -6.42 -9.33
CA ARG A 161 -16.24 -4.99 -9.18
C ARG A 161 -17.71 -4.62 -9.08
N GLU A 162 -18.06 -3.84 -8.07
CA GLU A 162 -19.45 -3.52 -7.76
C GLU A 162 -19.56 -2.27 -6.87
N THR A 163 -20.79 -1.89 -6.52
CA THR A 163 -21.05 -0.74 -5.65
C THR A 163 -20.84 -1.09 -4.18
N TYR A 164 -20.45 -0.10 -3.38
CA TYR A 164 -20.38 -0.26 -1.90
C TYR A 164 -21.72 -0.70 -1.29
N GLY A 165 -22.83 -0.24 -1.88
CA GLY A 165 -24.18 -0.63 -1.44
C GLY A 165 -24.48 -2.11 -1.63
N ASP A 166 -24.08 -2.69 -2.76
CA ASP A 166 -24.23 -4.13 -3.01
C ASP A 166 -23.29 -4.98 -2.16
N LEU A 167 -22.07 -4.50 -1.91
CA LEU A 167 -21.15 -5.13 -0.96
C LEU A 167 -21.74 -5.22 0.44
N GLY A 168 -22.34 -4.13 0.94
CA GLY A 168 -22.96 -4.07 2.26
C GLY A 168 -24.07 -5.10 2.50
N LYS A 169 -24.73 -5.60 1.44
CA LYS A 169 -25.74 -6.66 1.53
C LYS A 169 -25.16 -8.03 1.94
N ARG A 170 -23.84 -8.21 1.89
CA ARG A 170 -23.12 -9.46 2.20
C ARG A 170 -22.32 -9.40 3.50
N THR A 171 -22.71 -8.52 4.42
CA THR A 171 -22.03 -8.31 5.71
C THR A 171 -21.83 -9.61 6.50
N GLY A 172 -22.85 -10.48 6.60
CA GLY A 172 -22.78 -11.74 7.35
C GLY A 172 -21.67 -12.68 6.85
N PRO A 173 -21.70 -13.09 5.57
CA PRO A 173 -20.61 -13.89 4.97
C PRO A 173 -19.23 -13.24 5.08
N MET A 174 -19.13 -11.91 4.93
CA MET A 174 -17.85 -11.20 5.11
C MET A 174 -17.30 -11.34 6.54
N LYS A 175 -18.15 -11.20 7.57
CA LYS A 175 -17.75 -11.37 8.97
C LYS A 175 -17.19 -12.77 9.24
N GLU A 176 -17.89 -13.80 8.76
CA GLU A 176 -17.45 -15.18 8.95
C GLU A 176 -16.08 -15.42 8.29
N MET A 177 -15.90 -14.93 7.07
CA MET A 177 -14.62 -15.03 6.37
C MET A 177 -13.48 -14.33 7.12
N ILE A 178 -13.72 -13.12 7.63
CA ILE A 178 -12.76 -12.36 8.43
C ILE A 178 -12.37 -13.13 9.69
N LEU A 179 -13.34 -13.69 10.43
CA LEU A 179 -13.08 -14.47 11.64
C LEU A 179 -12.30 -15.74 11.37
N GLN A 180 -12.59 -16.44 10.27
CA GLN A 180 -11.83 -17.63 9.91
C GLN A 180 -10.41 -17.27 9.45
N SER A 181 -10.23 -16.16 8.70
CA SER A 181 -8.91 -15.66 8.31
C SER A 181 -8.05 -15.30 9.52
N HIS A 182 -8.66 -14.70 10.56
CA HIS A 182 -7.97 -14.43 11.83
C HIS A 182 -7.46 -15.71 12.49
N ARG A 183 -8.29 -16.75 12.56
CA ARG A 183 -7.90 -18.06 13.13
C ARG A 183 -6.82 -18.74 12.29
N ALA A 184 -6.95 -18.71 10.96
CA ALA A 184 -5.97 -19.26 10.04
C ALA A 184 -4.62 -18.55 10.16
N LEU A 185 -4.61 -17.22 10.25
CA LEU A 185 -3.42 -16.43 10.48
C LEU A 185 -2.72 -16.82 11.79
N ALA A 186 -3.48 -16.91 12.89
CA ALA A 186 -2.94 -17.31 14.19
C ALA A 186 -2.23 -18.67 14.13
N GLN A 187 -2.86 -19.65 13.46
CA GLN A 187 -2.30 -21.00 13.30
C GLN A 187 -1.07 -21.01 12.38
N ALA A 188 -1.14 -20.31 11.24
CA ALA A 188 -0.07 -20.29 10.23
C ALA A 188 1.20 -19.61 10.73
N THR A 189 1.08 -18.65 11.65
CA THR A 189 2.20 -17.87 12.20
C THR A 189 2.62 -18.30 13.61
N ASP A 190 1.90 -19.26 14.21
CA ASP A 190 2.00 -19.59 15.65
C ASP A 190 1.92 -18.34 16.54
N ALA A 191 1.13 -17.34 16.13
CA ALA A 191 1.02 -16.07 16.83
C ALA A 191 0.37 -16.28 18.21
N SER A 192 1.03 -15.72 19.22
CA SER A 192 0.50 -15.59 20.58
C SER A 192 -0.33 -14.31 20.77
N VAL A 193 -0.09 -13.30 19.93
CA VAL A 193 -0.80 -12.02 19.91
C VAL A 193 -1.12 -11.65 18.48
N ILE A 194 -2.36 -11.23 18.22
CA ILE A 194 -2.74 -10.57 16.96
C ILE A 194 -3.11 -9.12 17.26
N VAL A 195 -2.47 -8.18 16.57
CA VAL A 195 -2.82 -6.75 16.64
C VAL A 195 -3.79 -6.46 15.49
N LEU A 196 -5.01 -6.09 15.84
CA LEU A 196 -6.09 -5.81 14.89
C LEU A 196 -6.07 -4.32 14.54
N GLU A 197 -6.11 -3.97 13.26
CA GLU A 197 -6.30 -2.58 12.83
C GLU A 197 -7.77 -2.33 12.46
N GLY A 198 -8.37 -1.28 13.02
CA GLY A 198 -9.69 -0.80 12.60
C GLY A 198 -9.66 -0.02 11.27
N ALA A 199 -10.83 0.24 10.70
CA ALA A 199 -10.98 1.10 9.52
C ALA A 199 -11.81 2.34 9.86
N GLY A 200 -11.53 3.47 9.21
CA GLY A 200 -12.30 4.70 9.41
C GLY A 200 -12.38 5.13 10.88
N SER A 201 -13.54 5.62 11.29
CA SER A 201 -13.89 5.86 12.69
C SER A 201 -14.57 4.64 13.30
N CYS A 202 -14.29 4.33 14.57
CA CYS A 202 -15.00 3.24 15.27
C CYS A 202 -16.45 3.58 15.62
N THR A 203 -16.85 4.85 15.49
CA THR A 203 -18.20 5.35 15.80
C THR A 203 -18.97 5.77 14.55
N GLU A 204 -18.85 5.03 13.45
CA GLU A 204 -19.70 5.19 12.26
C GLU A 204 -21.10 4.61 12.54
N LEU A 205 -21.89 5.30 13.37
CA LEU A 205 -23.19 4.83 13.87
C LEU A 205 -24.16 4.47 12.75
N ASN A 206 -24.10 5.20 11.63
CA ASN A 206 -24.87 4.95 10.42
C ASN A 206 -24.48 3.64 9.70
N LEU A 207 -23.29 3.09 9.97
CA LEU A 207 -22.77 1.86 9.38
C LEU A 207 -22.65 0.71 10.39
N ALA A 208 -23.06 0.89 11.64
CA ALA A 208 -22.85 -0.09 12.72
C ALA A 208 -23.39 -1.50 12.41
N SER A 209 -24.52 -1.61 11.70
CA SER A 209 -25.08 -2.91 11.27
C SER A 209 -24.24 -3.61 10.19
N ARG A 210 -23.41 -2.86 9.47
CA ARG A 210 -22.55 -3.29 8.37
C ARG A 210 -21.06 -3.30 8.72
N ASP A 211 -20.68 -2.85 9.91
CA ASP A 211 -19.30 -2.91 10.39
C ASP A 211 -18.82 -4.37 10.48
N VAL A 212 -17.62 -4.64 9.95
CA VAL A 212 -16.95 -5.94 9.94
C VAL A 212 -15.52 -5.89 10.51
N VAL A 213 -15.01 -4.72 10.89
CA VAL A 213 -13.58 -4.49 11.17
C VAL A 213 -13.30 -3.71 12.46
N ASN A 214 -14.28 -2.94 12.97
CA ASN A 214 -14.14 -2.17 14.20
C ASN A 214 -14.72 -2.92 15.41
N LEU A 215 -15.67 -2.31 16.12
CA LEU A 215 -16.23 -2.87 17.36
C LEU A 215 -16.97 -4.18 17.14
N SER A 216 -17.54 -4.40 15.95
CA SER A 216 -18.11 -5.71 15.58
C SER A 216 -17.09 -6.85 15.72
N LEU A 217 -15.85 -6.63 15.28
CA LEU A 217 -14.77 -7.60 15.35
C LEU A 217 -14.24 -7.75 16.78
N VAL A 218 -14.13 -6.63 17.52
CA VAL A 218 -13.77 -6.62 18.94
C VAL A 218 -14.72 -7.49 19.77
N ARG A 219 -16.04 -7.33 19.57
CA ARG A 219 -17.06 -8.14 20.26
C ARG A 219 -17.00 -9.60 19.85
N ALA A 220 -16.82 -9.90 18.57
CA ALA A 220 -16.73 -11.27 18.06
C ALA A 220 -15.50 -12.03 18.61
N LEU A 221 -14.37 -11.34 18.76
CA LEU A 221 -13.14 -11.90 19.31
C LEU A 221 -13.02 -11.75 20.83
N LYS A 222 -13.96 -11.04 21.48
CA LYS A 222 -13.95 -10.71 22.91
C LYS A 222 -12.60 -10.12 23.36
N CYS A 223 -12.02 -9.25 22.53
CA CYS A 223 -10.70 -8.69 22.76
C CYS A 223 -10.75 -7.27 23.33
N ARG A 224 -9.61 -6.76 23.79
CA ARG A 224 -9.48 -5.35 24.20
C ARG A 224 -9.15 -4.47 23.01
N TRP A 225 -9.27 -3.16 23.18
CA TRP A 225 -8.96 -2.21 22.12
C TRP A 225 -8.41 -0.88 22.63
N ILE A 226 -7.68 -0.16 21.80
CA ILE A 226 -7.09 1.15 22.06
C ILE A 226 -7.71 2.15 21.08
N LEU A 227 -8.08 3.33 21.57
CA LEU A 227 -8.56 4.43 20.72
C LEU A 227 -7.39 5.33 20.31
N VAL A 228 -7.25 5.65 19.03
CA VAL A 228 -6.27 6.61 18.51
C VAL A 228 -7.00 7.88 18.06
N ALA A 229 -6.63 9.02 18.66
CA ALA A 229 -7.14 10.34 18.32
C ALA A 229 -6.04 11.20 17.66
N ASN A 230 -6.43 12.11 16.75
CA ASN A 230 -5.49 12.96 16.03
C ASN A 230 -5.55 14.40 16.54
N ILE A 231 -4.53 14.85 17.26
CA ILE A 231 -4.49 16.23 17.78
C ILE A 231 -4.16 17.27 16.70
N ASP A 232 -3.49 16.87 15.61
CA ASP A 232 -3.09 17.76 14.51
C ASP A 232 -4.32 18.36 13.79
N CYS A 233 -5.45 17.65 13.82
CA CYS A 233 -6.73 18.13 13.26
C CYS A 233 -7.52 19.03 14.23
N GLY A 234 -7.02 19.28 15.45
CA GLY A 234 -7.70 20.06 16.48
C GLY A 234 -8.85 19.32 17.19
N GLY A 235 -9.34 19.89 18.29
CA GLY A 235 -10.53 19.38 19.00
C GLY A 235 -10.37 18.00 19.65
N VAL A 236 -9.15 17.59 20.03
CA VAL A 236 -8.86 16.23 20.53
C VAL A 236 -9.73 15.82 21.73
N PHE A 237 -10.09 16.76 22.61
CA PHE A 237 -11.02 16.51 23.72
C PHE A 237 -12.40 16.08 23.22
N ALA A 238 -12.96 16.85 22.29
CA ALA A 238 -14.26 16.54 21.69
C ALA A 238 -14.22 15.23 20.90
N GLN A 239 -13.12 14.94 20.21
CA GLN A 239 -12.95 13.65 19.51
C GLN A 239 -13.07 12.48 20.48
N ILE A 240 -12.32 12.48 21.58
CA ILE A 240 -12.27 11.36 22.52
C ILE A 240 -13.59 11.25 23.31
N VAL A 241 -14.07 12.37 23.86
CA VAL A 241 -15.30 12.41 24.66
C VAL A 241 -16.52 12.09 23.80
N GLY A 242 -16.56 12.62 22.57
CA GLY A 242 -17.60 12.32 21.59
C GLY A 242 -17.61 10.84 21.20
N THR A 243 -16.44 10.24 20.95
CA THR A 243 -16.34 8.80 20.71
C THR A 243 -16.88 8.00 21.91
N LYS A 244 -16.48 8.32 23.14
CA LYS A 244 -17.02 7.66 24.35
C LYS A 244 -18.55 7.79 24.43
N ALA A 245 -19.10 8.97 24.16
CA ALA A 245 -20.54 9.23 24.23
C ALA A 245 -21.37 8.45 23.18
N CYS A 246 -20.75 8.08 22.06
CA CYS A 246 -21.40 7.28 21.01
C CYS A 246 -21.39 5.76 21.28
N LEU A 247 -20.71 5.29 22.32
CA LEU A 247 -20.51 3.87 22.59
C LEU A 247 -21.32 3.37 23.79
N SER A 248 -21.65 2.08 23.79
CA SER A 248 -22.24 1.47 24.97
C SER A 248 -21.20 1.42 26.10
N LYS A 249 -21.68 1.27 27.33
CA LYS A 249 -20.81 1.11 28.49
C LYS A 249 -19.89 -0.10 28.32
N GLU A 250 -20.42 -1.21 27.82
CA GLU A 250 -19.68 -2.46 27.61
C GLU A 250 -18.55 -2.28 26.59
N ASP A 251 -18.80 -1.59 25.47
CA ASP A 251 -17.76 -1.34 24.47
C ASP A 251 -16.67 -0.41 25.01
N TRP A 252 -17.05 0.64 25.74
CA TRP A 252 -16.09 1.56 26.35
C TRP A 252 -15.31 0.89 27.48
N ASP A 253 -15.93 0.02 28.27
CA ASP A 253 -15.28 -0.74 29.33
C ASP A 253 -14.19 -1.67 28.75
N ALA A 254 -14.42 -2.25 27.57
CA ALA A 254 -13.42 -3.02 26.83
C ALA A 254 -12.22 -2.19 26.32
N CYS A 255 -12.38 -0.87 26.15
CA CYS A 255 -11.28 0.04 25.79
C CYS A 255 -10.18 -0.01 26.87
N ALA A 256 -8.94 -0.21 26.48
CA ALA A 256 -7.78 -0.35 27.36
C ALA A 256 -7.04 0.98 27.59
N GLY A 257 -7.19 1.95 26.68
CA GLY A 257 -6.52 3.24 26.74
C GLY A 257 -6.76 4.08 25.51
N VAL A 258 -6.32 5.33 25.55
CA VAL A 258 -6.41 6.28 24.44
C VAL A 258 -5.03 6.82 24.09
N ILE A 259 -4.72 6.86 22.80
CA ILE A 259 -3.50 7.48 22.25
C ILE A 259 -3.89 8.82 21.63
N VAL A 260 -3.32 9.90 22.14
CA VAL A 260 -3.31 11.22 21.51
C VAL A 260 -2.11 11.29 20.57
N ASN A 261 -2.36 11.09 19.29
CA ASN A 261 -1.32 10.96 18.27
C ASN A 261 -1.09 12.26 17.49
N LYS A 262 0.07 12.34 16.82
CA LYS A 262 0.50 13.44 15.94
C LYS A 262 0.64 14.80 16.65
N LEU A 263 1.00 14.81 17.94
CA LEU A 263 1.29 16.08 18.62
C LEU A 263 2.56 16.71 18.02
N ARG A 264 2.42 17.91 17.45
CA ARG A 264 3.56 18.69 16.96
C ARG A 264 4.08 19.60 18.08
N GLY A 265 5.41 19.69 18.18
CA GLY A 265 6.08 20.46 19.24
C GLY A 265 6.34 19.62 20.50
N GLU A 266 6.65 20.30 21.61
CA GLU A 266 7.03 19.64 22.85
C GLU A 266 5.79 19.21 23.66
N ALA A 267 5.79 17.96 24.14
CA ALA A 267 4.68 17.38 24.89
C ALA A 267 4.27 18.18 26.14
N LYS A 268 5.23 18.86 26.78
CA LYS A 268 5.00 19.69 27.98
C LYS A 268 3.97 20.80 27.77
N TYR A 269 3.80 21.30 26.54
CA TYR A 269 2.82 22.35 26.23
C TYR A 269 1.39 21.84 26.15
N PHE A 270 1.20 20.51 26.07
CA PHE A 270 -0.12 19.91 26.13
C PHE A 270 -0.57 19.64 27.57
N GLU A 271 0.31 19.74 28.56
CA GLU A 271 -0.06 19.63 29.97
C GLU A 271 -0.92 20.83 30.41
N PRO A 272 -1.96 20.63 31.25
CA PRO A 272 -2.36 19.39 31.96
C PRO A 272 -3.37 18.50 31.19
N GLY A 273 -3.40 18.60 29.86
CA GLY A 273 -4.43 18.00 29.00
C GLY A 273 -4.66 16.49 29.19
N PRO A 274 -3.62 15.64 29.25
CA PRO A 274 -3.78 14.20 29.48
C PRO A 274 -4.53 13.89 30.78
N SER A 275 -4.17 14.53 31.90
CA SER A 275 -4.84 14.30 33.19
C SER A 275 -6.31 14.76 33.20
N ILE A 276 -6.64 15.81 32.44
CA ILE A 276 -8.05 16.23 32.27
C ILE A 276 -8.81 15.16 31.50
N LEU A 277 -8.25 14.66 30.39
CA LEU A 277 -8.86 13.59 29.59
C LEU A 277 -9.06 12.32 30.41
N GLU A 278 -8.07 11.90 31.20
CA GLU A 278 -8.17 10.74 32.10
C GLU A 278 -9.37 10.85 33.05
N LYS A 279 -9.59 12.02 33.66
CA LYS A 279 -10.75 12.29 34.52
C LYS A 279 -12.07 12.20 33.76
N MET A 280 -12.13 12.73 32.54
CA MET A 280 -13.35 12.73 31.72
C MET A 280 -13.73 11.33 31.21
N VAL A 281 -12.74 10.53 30.84
CA VAL A 281 -12.98 9.28 30.10
C VAL A 281 -12.69 8.02 30.91
N SER A 282 -12.00 8.15 32.04
CA SER A 282 -11.63 7.06 32.96
C SER A 282 -10.81 5.96 32.29
N LYS A 283 -9.88 6.36 31.41
CA LYS A 283 -8.92 5.51 30.71
C LYS A 283 -7.55 6.18 30.71
N PRO A 284 -6.44 5.41 30.72
CA PRO A 284 -5.11 5.99 30.60
C PRO A 284 -4.94 6.69 29.25
N ILE A 285 -4.25 7.83 29.26
CA ILE A 285 -4.00 8.66 28.09
C ILE A 285 -2.50 8.63 27.77
N PHE A 286 -2.15 8.23 26.55
CA PHE A 286 -0.78 8.21 26.04
C PHE A 286 -0.62 9.29 24.99
N VAL A 287 0.31 10.22 25.17
CA VAL A 287 0.61 11.26 24.17
C VAL A 287 1.77 10.78 23.32
N VAL A 288 1.55 10.65 22.02
CA VAL A 288 2.57 10.26 21.04
C VAL A 288 2.89 11.46 20.15
N PRO A 289 4.03 12.13 20.38
CA PRO A 289 4.49 13.22 19.53
C PRO A 289 4.71 12.77 18.08
N TYR A 290 4.56 13.70 17.15
CA TYR A 290 4.79 13.46 15.74
C TYR A 290 6.27 13.13 15.50
N LEU A 291 6.52 11.93 14.98
CA LEU A 291 7.87 11.46 14.70
C LEU A 291 8.28 11.86 13.27
N TYR A 292 9.09 12.91 13.17
CA TYR A 292 9.60 13.42 11.89
C TYR A 292 10.57 12.45 11.22
N ASN A 293 10.66 12.48 9.89
CA ASN A 293 11.62 11.69 9.11
C ASN A 293 11.55 10.18 9.41
N LEU A 294 10.35 9.66 9.70
CA LEU A 294 10.14 8.24 9.94
C LEU A 294 10.25 7.41 8.66
N ASN A 295 10.02 8.04 7.50
CA ASN A 295 10.28 7.48 6.17
C ASN A 295 9.58 6.13 5.92
N LEU A 296 8.43 5.90 6.56
CA LEU A 296 7.57 4.74 6.31
C LEU A 296 6.54 5.05 5.21
N PRO A 297 6.13 4.06 4.40
CA PRO A 297 5.05 4.20 3.41
C PRO A 297 3.74 4.72 4.05
N GLU A 298 3.04 5.60 3.35
CA GLU A 298 1.72 6.09 3.81
C GLU A 298 0.58 5.20 3.29
N GLU A 299 -0.42 4.92 4.13
CA GLU A 299 -1.63 4.18 3.73
C GLU A 299 -2.60 5.09 2.94
N ASP A 300 -2.31 5.32 1.66
CA ASP A 300 -3.14 6.01 0.64
C ASP A 300 -3.61 7.47 0.89
N GLY A 301 -3.80 8.19 -0.23
CA GLY A 301 -4.85 9.21 -0.36
C GLY A 301 -4.53 10.68 -0.02
N LEU A 302 -3.57 11.00 0.83
CA LEU A 302 -3.23 12.41 1.14
C LEU A 302 -1.78 12.80 0.83
N GLY A 303 -0.90 11.83 0.60
CA GLY A 303 0.50 12.09 0.29
C GLY A 303 0.68 12.88 -1.01
N ILE A 304 -0.06 12.57 -2.08
CA ILE A 304 0.12 13.23 -3.39
C ILE A 304 -0.33 14.70 -3.35
N GLU A 305 -1.50 15.00 -2.78
CA GLU A 305 -1.96 16.39 -2.69
C GLU A 305 -1.04 17.24 -1.79
N ARG A 306 -0.48 16.65 -0.72
CA ARG A 306 0.59 17.30 0.06
C ARG A 306 1.85 17.54 -0.77
N ARG A 307 2.30 16.56 -1.56
CA ARG A 307 3.44 16.70 -2.49
C ARG A 307 3.20 17.73 -3.58
N LEU A 308 1.95 18.02 -3.93
CA LEU A 308 1.55 19.04 -4.90
C LEU A 308 1.21 20.40 -4.27
N ALA A 309 1.18 20.51 -2.94
CA ALA A 309 0.77 21.74 -2.25
C ALA A 309 1.61 22.96 -2.67
N TRP A 310 2.88 22.75 -3.03
CA TRP A 310 3.78 23.79 -3.52
C TRP A 310 3.41 24.33 -4.92
N GLU A 311 2.75 23.53 -5.78
CA GLU A 311 2.24 24.04 -7.07
C GLU A 311 1.17 25.11 -6.87
N THR A 312 0.47 25.08 -5.74
CA THR A 312 -0.56 26.06 -5.38
C THR A 312 0.03 27.25 -4.61
N SER A 313 0.93 27.01 -3.66
CA SER A 313 1.52 28.05 -2.80
C SER A 313 2.71 28.79 -3.42
N GLY A 314 3.29 28.27 -4.51
CA GLY A 314 4.41 28.92 -5.23
C GLY A 314 5.77 28.79 -4.53
N THR A 315 5.84 28.14 -3.37
CA THR A 315 7.07 27.88 -2.61
C THR A 315 7.36 26.39 -2.63
N VAL A 316 8.45 26.00 -3.31
CA VAL A 316 8.97 24.61 -3.23
C VAL A 316 9.26 24.32 -1.75
N PRO A 317 8.86 23.16 -1.19
CA PRO A 317 9.16 22.85 0.20
C PRO A 317 10.69 22.84 0.35
N ASN A 318 11.22 23.77 1.15
CA ASN A 318 12.62 23.76 1.49
C ASN A 318 12.91 22.42 2.20
N PRO A 319 13.88 21.61 1.77
CA PRO A 319 14.24 20.42 2.52
C PRO A 319 14.76 20.88 3.88
N THR A 320 13.97 20.69 4.93
CA THR A 320 14.38 20.88 6.33
C THR A 320 15.29 19.71 6.73
N GLY A 321 16.48 19.69 6.12
CA GLY A 321 17.58 18.80 6.48
C GLY A 321 18.81 19.62 6.87
N PRO A 322 19.75 19.04 7.63
CA PRO A 322 20.96 19.71 8.11
C PRO A 322 21.93 20.19 6.99
N ASP A 323 21.64 19.89 5.72
CA ASP A 323 22.45 20.26 4.54
C ASP A 323 21.96 21.53 3.80
N ALA A 324 21.19 22.41 4.43
CA ALA A 324 20.73 23.67 3.81
C ALA A 324 21.85 24.67 3.45
N ASN A 325 23.12 24.32 3.68
CA ASN A 325 24.26 25.24 3.66
C ASN A 325 25.45 24.75 2.81
N LYS A 326 25.21 24.00 1.73
CA LYS A 326 26.27 23.58 0.79
C LYS A 326 26.01 24.10 -0.63
N ASP A 327 27.02 24.76 -1.21
CA ASP A 327 27.04 25.37 -2.55
C ASP A 327 27.16 24.34 -3.70
N TYR A 328 26.23 23.40 -3.83
CA TYR A 328 26.14 22.56 -5.04
C TYR A 328 24.71 22.42 -5.54
N LYS A 329 24.53 22.53 -6.87
CA LYS A 329 23.23 22.33 -7.53
C LYS A 329 22.84 20.85 -7.39
N LYS A 330 21.61 20.50 -7.01
CA LYS A 330 21.19 19.09 -6.96
C LYS A 330 20.59 18.67 -8.31
N PRO A 331 20.76 17.40 -8.75
CA PRO A 331 20.03 16.87 -9.89
C PRO A 331 18.52 16.90 -9.62
N THR A 332 17.79 17.64 -10.46
CA THR A 332 16.34 17.78 -10.35
C THR A 332 15.64 16.59 -11.03
N VAL A 333 14.85 15.86 -10.25
CA VAL A 333 14.02 14.74 -10.71
C VAL A 333 12.55 15.13 -10.65
N VAL A 334 11.90 15.13 -11.81
CA VAL A 334 10.48 15.47 -11.92
C VAL A 334 9.63 14.20 -11.92
N VAL A 335 8.65 14.13 -11.03
CA VAL A 335 7.69 13.02 -10.96
C VAL A 335 6.37 13.50 -11.53
N VAL A 336 5.88 12.84 -12.57
CA VAL A 336 4.63 13.23 -13.24
C VAL A 336 3.43 12.73 -12.44
N ALA A 337 2.67 13.66 -11.87
CA ALA A 337 1.62 13.37 -10.90
C ALA A 337 0.21 13.27 -11.54
N TYR A 338 0.04 12.37 -12.51
CA TYR A 338 -1.26 12.15 -13.16
C TYR A 338 -2.34 11.59 -12.19
N PRO A 339 -3.64 11.64 -12.54
CA PRO A 339 -4.72 11.42 -11.57
C PRO A 339 -4.79 10.03 -10.94
N HIS A 340 -4.39 8.96 -11.65
CA HIS A 340 -4.61 7.58 -11.18
C HIS A 340 -3.32 6.82 -10.84
N ILE A 341 -2.35 7.50 -10.23
CA ILE A 341 -1.10 6.88 -9.75
C ILE A 341 -1.39 5.64 -8.89
N ALA A 342 -0.58 4.60 -9.10
CA ALA A 342 -0.53 3.39 -8.30
C ALA A 342 0.81 3.33 -7.54
N ILE A 343 0.76 2.89 -6.27
CA ILE A 343 1.95 2.57 -5.47
C ILE A 343 2.91 3.79 -5.43
N ALA A 344 2.38 4.93 -4.97
CA ALA A 344 3.17 6.16 -4.90
C ALA A 344 4.38 6.05 -3.96
N ASP A 345 4.33 5.14 -2.99
CA ASP A 345 5.39 4.92 -2.00
C ASP A 345 6.69 4.35 -2.60
N ASP A 346 6.66 3.90 -3.86
CA ASP A 346 7.86 3.53 -4.63
C ASP A 346 8.88 4.67 -4.72
N LEU A 347 8.42 5.91 -4.60
CA LEU A 347 9.20 7.12 -4.75
C LEU A 347 9.74 7.61 -3.40
N CYS A 348 9.24 7.12 -2.26
CA CYS A 348 9.70 7.51 -0.93
C CYS A 348 11.23 7.35 -0.74
N PRO A 349 11.89 6.28 -1.20
CA PRO A 349 13.35 6.17 -1.11
C PRO A 349 14.10 7.27 -1.87
N LEU A 350 13.54 7.78 -2.97
CA LEU A 350 14.11 8.88 -3.75
C LEU A 350 13.84 10.23 -3.09
N GLU A 351 12.64 10.45 -2.56
CA GLU A 351 12.27 11.67 -1.82
C GLU A 351 13.14 11.89 -0.59
N ASN A 352 13.57 10.80 0.04
CA ASN A 352 14.43 10.83 1.23
C ASN A 352 15.93 10.83 0.90
N ASP A 353 16.31 10.82 -0.38
CA ASP A 353 17.71 10.85 -0.77
C ASP A 353 18.19 12.31 -0.93
N PRO A 354 19.04 12.82 -0.02
CA PRO A 354 19.44 14.23 -0.01
C PRO A 354 20.25 14.64 -1.25
N ARG A 355 20.72 13.67 -2.04
CA ARG A 355 21.46 13.87 -3.28
C ARG A 355 20.57 14.33 -4.44
N PHE A 356 19.25 14.21 -4.35
CA PHE A 356 18.32 14.59 -5.42
C PHE A 356 17.38 15.71 -4.98
N GLU A 357 16.95 16.53 -5.93
CA GLU A 357 15.83 17.45 -5.73
C GLU A 357 14.59 16.86 -6.43
N VAL A 358 13.63 16.39 -5.65
CA VAL A 358 12.43 15.71 -6.18
C VAL A 358 11.26 16.68 -6.28
N GLN A 359 10.70 16.84 -7.47
CA GLN A 359 9.57 17.73 -7.72
C GLN A 359 8.38 16.94 -8.31
N TRP A 360 7.33 16.77 -7.51
CA TRP A 360 6.04 16.27 -8.01
C TRP A 360 5.32 17.38 -8.77
N ARG A 361 5.00 17.14 -10.04
CA ARG A 361 4.33 18.12 -10.89
C ARG A 361 3.12 17.52 -11.56
N ARG A 362 1.98 18.22 -11.47
CA ARG A 362 0.73 17.84 -12.15
C ARG A 362 0.39 18.88 -13.21
N ARG A 363 0.27 20.14 -12.80
CA ARG A 363 -0.21 21.22 -13.70
C ARG A 363 0.94 22.02 -14.31
N ARG A 364 2.03 22.22 -13.57
CA ARG A 364 3.13 23.11 -13.99
C ARG A 364 4.25 22.32 -14.66
N ILE A 365 4.14 22.10 -15.98
CA ILE A 365 5.23 21.52 -16.78
C ILE A 365 6.48 22.42 -16.66
N PRO A 366 7.69 21.88 -16.44
CA PRO A 366 8.92 22.67 -16.41
C PRO A 366 9.13 23.48 -17.70
N ALA A 367 9.72 24.67 -17.59
CA ALA A 367 9.92 25.55 -18.74
C ALA A 367 10.94 25.00 -19.75
N ARG A 368 11.94 24.28 -19.27
CA ARG A 368 13.04 23.73 -20.08
C ARG A 368 13.23 22.23 -19.77
N PRO A 369 13.58 21.42 -20.79
CA PRO A 369 13.93 20.02 -20.61
C PRO A 369 15.34 19.88 -20.01
N TYR A 370 16.01 18.74 -20.22
CA TYR A 370 17.43 18.58 -19.90
C TYR A 370 18.27 19.73 -20.52
N PRO A 371 19.24 20.32 -19.79
CA PRO A 371 19.80 19.86 -18.51
C PRO A 371 19.13 20.40 -17.23
N ASP A 372 18.11 21.27 -17.34
CA ASP A 372 17.45 21.86 -16.16
C ASP A 372 16.66 20.83 -15.35
N VAL A 373 16.08 19.86 -16.05
CA VAL A 373 15.54 18.63 -15.44
C VAL A 373 16.53 17.52 -15.77
N THR A 374 17.01 16.79 -14.78
CA THR A 374 17.95 15.67 -14.98
C THR A 374 17.21 14.39 -15.38
N ALA A 375 16.09 14.11 -14.71
CA ALA A 375 15.27 12.93 -14.97
C ALA A 375 13.78 13.22 -14.82
N ILE A 376 12.96 12.50 -15.58
CA ILE A 376 11.51 12.44 -15.44
C ILE A 376 11.10 11.01 -15.09
N ILE A 377 10.26 10.86 -14.07
CA ILE A 377 9.68 9.57 -13.65
C ILE A 377 8.19 9.55 -13.96
N LEU A 378 7.75 8.51 -14.66
CA LEU A 378 6.34 8.12 -14.81
C LEU A 378 6.09 6.95 -13.83
N PRO A 379 5.37 7.17 -12.72
CA PRO A 379 5.15 6.13 -11.70
C PRO A 379 4.21 5.00 -12.20
N GLY A 380 3.71 4.13 -11.30
CA GLY A 380 2.65 3.18 -11.65
C GLY A 380 1.32 3.91 -11.96
N SER A 381 0.42 3.28 -12.73
CA SER A 381 -0.94 3.78 -12.98
C SER A 381 -1.97 2.65 -12.79
N ARG A 382 -3.15 3.01 -12.27
CA ARG A 382 -4.32 2.13 -12.13
C ARG A 382 -5.25 2.19 -13.35
N LEU A 383 -5.20 3.31 -14.09
CA LEU A 383 -5.99 3.57 -15.28
C LEU A 383 -5.06 4.12 -16.36
N THR A 384 -4.15 3.26 -16.80
CA THR A 384 -3.04 3.54 -17.72
C THR A 384 -3.52 4.27 -18.97
N GLN A 385 -4.62 3.83 -19.57
CA GLN A 385 -5.19 4.47 -20.76
C GLN A 385 -5.70 5.89 -20.48
N LEU A 386 -6.32 6.13 -19.32
CA LEU A 386 -6.82 7.45 -18.95
C LEU A 386 -5.69 8.42 -18.59
N ASP A 387 -4.69 7.95 -17.85
CA ASP A 387 -3.52 8.75 -17.52
C ASP A 387 -2.70 9.05 -18.78
N LEU A 388 -2.63 8.12 -19.73
CA LEU A 388 -2.00 8.35 -21.04
C LEU A 388 -2.75 9.41 -21.86
N LYS A 389 -4.10 9.35 -21.90
CA LYS A 389 -4.90 10.43 -22.50
C LYS A 389 -4.60 11.77 -21.83
N TRP A 390 -4.56 11.79 -20.50
CA TRP A 390 -4.23 12.99 -19.73
C TRP A 390 -2.83 13.52 -20.06
N LEU A 391 -1.81 12.66 -20.22
CA LEU A 391 -0.45 13.07 -20.60
C LEU A 391 -0.42 13.77 -21.97
N HIS A 392 -1.21 13.28 -22.93
CA HIS A 392 -1.33 13.92 -24.25
C HIS A 392 -2.09 15.25 -24.17
N ASP A 393 -3.26 15.25 -23.53
CA ASP A 393 -4.14 16.43 -23.42
C ASP A 393 -3.46 17.59 -22.66
N SER A 394 -2.67 17.27 -21.64
CA SER A 394 -1.95 18.26 -20.81
C SER A 394 -0.64 18.75 -21.43
N GLY A 395 -0.17 18.14 -22.52
CA GLY A 395 1.10 18.46 -23.16
C GLY A 395 2.34 17.81 -22.52
N TRP A 396 2.18 17.03 -21.44
CA TRP A 396 3.28 16.29 -20.80
C TRP A 396 3.96 15.32 -21.77
N ALA A 397 3.21 14.59 -22.59
CA ALA A 397 3.78 13.63 -23.55
C ALA A 397 4.81 14.29 -24.48
N LYS A 398 4.48 15.47 -25.04
CA LYS A 398 5.39 16.24 -25.90
C LYS A 398 6.62 16.73 -25.14
N PHE A 399 6.46 17.14 -23.88
CA PHE A 399 7.58 17.59 -23.05
C PHE A 399 8.54 16.43 -22.73
N ILE A 400 8.01 15.26 -22.38
CA ILE A 400 8.79 14.04 -22.10
C ILE A 400 9.58 13.63 -23.34
N GLN A 401 8.97 13.66 -24.52
CA GLN A 401 9.67 13.40 -25.79
C GLN A 401 10.83 14.36 -26.04
N LYS A 402 10.61 15.67 -25.84
CA LYS A 402 11.68 16.69 -25.96
C LYS A 402 12.80 16.46 -24.95
N HIS A 403 12.46 16.08 -23.72
CA HIS A 403 13.43 15.79 -22.68
C HIS A 403 14.31 14.58 -23.00
N ALA A 404 13.70 13.47 -23.46
CA ALA A 404 14.44 12.31 -23.93
C ALA A 404 15.32 12.63 -25.14
N ALA A 405 14.83 13.40 -26.11
CA ALA A 405 15.61 13.81 -27.29
C ALA A 405 16.81 14.71 -26.93
N ALA A 406 16.70 15.49 -25.85
CA ALA A 406 17.78 16.32 -25.32
C ALA A 406 18.83 15.53 -24.51
N GLY A 407 18.64 14.22 -24.27
CA GLY A 407 19.56 13.37 -23.51
C GLY A 407 19.22 13.25 -22.02
N GLY A 408 18.09 13.82 -21.57
CA GLY A 408 17.60 13.64 -20.20
C GLY A 408 17.05 12.24 -19.96
N VAL A 409 17.06 11.79 -18.71
CA VAL A 409 16.59 10.44 -18.35
C VAL A 409 15.07 10.40 -18.26
N VAL A 410 14.43 9.39 -18.85
CA VAL A 410 13.01 9.10 -18.63
C VAL A 410 12.87 7.70 -18.06
N LEU A 411 12.31 7.56 -16.85
CA LEU A 411 12.07 6.28 -16.19
C LEU A 411 10.57 6.01 -16.07
N GLY A 412 10.08 4.93 -16.66
CA GLY A 412 8.72 4.43 -16.47
C GLY A 412 8.67 3.23 -15.52
N ILE A 413 7.77 3.26 -14.53
CA ILE A 413 7.56 2.15 -13.58
C ILE A 413 6.16 1.59 -13.78
N CYS A 414 6.03 0.29 -14.03
CA CYS A 414 4.78 -0.43 -14.22
C CYS A 414 3.86 0.25 -15.26
N GLY A 415 2.78 0.92 -14.86
CA GLY A 415 1.93 1.69 -15.77
C GLY A 415 2.70 2.76 -16.55
N GLY A 416 3.68 3.42 -15.92
CA GLY A 416 4.57 4.36 -16.58
C GLY A 416 5.45 3.71 -17.65
N TYR A 417 5.92 2.48 -17.42
CA TYR A 417 6.65 1.70 -18.43
C TYR A 417 5.76 1.42 -19.64
N GLN A 418 4.52 1.00 -19.40
CA GLN A 418 3.53 0.74 -20.47
C GLN A 418 3.24 2.02 -21.28
N MET A 419 3.08 3.16 -20.60
CA MET A 419 2.81 4.46 -21.24
C MET A 419 3.96 4.96 -22.11
N LEU A 420 5.22 4.60 -21.81
CA LEU A 420 6.36 4.94 -22.66
C LEU A 420 6.37 4.19 -24.00
N GLY A 421 5.59 3.11 -24.13
CA GLY A 421 5.43 2.35 -25.34
C GLY A 421 4.74 3.10 -26.48
N TRP A 422 4.39 2.35 -27.53
CA TRP A 422 3.64 2.82 -28.69
C TRP A 422 2.14 2.80 -28.51
N SER A 423 1.63 1.78 -27.82
CA SER A 423 0.22 1.63 -27.55
C SER A 423 -0.02 0.88 -26.24
N VAL A 424 -1.18 1.19 -25.65
CA VAL A 424 -1.77 0.42 -24.56
C VAL A 424 -3.17 -0.01 -24.99
N ASP A 425 -3.34 -1.30 -25.20
CA ASP A 425 -4.58 -1.94 -25.63
C ASP A 425 -5.34 -2.52 -24.44
N ASP A 426 -6.63 -2.23 -24.34
CA ASP A 426 -7.57 -2.78 -23.36
C ASP A 426 -8.73 -3.55 -24.04
N PRO A 427 -8.45 -4.66 -24.74
CA PRO A 427 -9.48 -5.42 -25.45
C PRO A 427 -10.48 -6.11 -24.51
N HIS A 428 -10.15 -6.19 -23.21
CA HIS A 428 -10.97 -6.84 -22.19
C HIS A 428 -11.70 -5.85 -21.28
N ASN A 429 -11.61 -4.54 -21.56
CA ASN A 429 -12.26 -3.48 -20.78
C ASN A 429 -11.91 -3.49 -19.28
N VAL A 430 -10.66 -3.87 -18.98
CA VAL A 430 -10.08 -3.96 -17.64
C VAL A 430 -10.14 -2.59 -16.97
N GLU A 431 -9.74 -1.54 -17.70
CA GLU A 431 -9.73 -0.16 -17.24
C GLU A 431 -10.97 0.60 -17.72
N SER A 432 -11.49 0.34 -18.92
CA SER A 432 -12.64 1.08 -19.48
C SER A 432 -13.96 0.86 -18.72
N SER A 433 -14.08 -0.26 -17.99
CA SER A 433 -15.16 -0.44 -17.01
C SER A 433 -15.10 0.60 -15.89
N HIS A 434 -13.97 1.29 -15.66
CA HIS A 434 -13.72 2.22 -14.54
C HIS A 434 -14.15 3.66 -14.76
N SER A 435 -14.63 4.02 -15.95
CA SER A 435 -15.01 5.39 -16.28
C SER A 435 -16.48 5.51 -16.68
N SER A 436 -17.36 5.84 -15.73
CA SER A 436 -18.61 6.54 -16.07
C SER A 436 -18.34 7.98 -16.56
N ASP A 437 -17.22 8.56 -16.12
CA ASP A 437 -16.94 9.99 -16.27
C ASP A 437 -16.32 10.33 -17.63
N ASN A 438 -16.07 9.34 -18.50
CA ASN A 438 -15.53 9.57 -19.83
C ASN A 438 -16.04 8.55 -20.86
N LYS A 439 -17.08 8.93 -21.61
CA LYS A 439 -17.69 8.11 -22.69
C LYS A 439 -16.68 7.69 -23.78
N ASP A 440 -15.56 8.39 -23.89
CA ASP A 440 -14.50 8.13 -24.87
C ASP A 440 -13.58 6.94 -24.51
N VAL A 441 -13.61 6.43 -23.28
CA VAL A 441 -12.81 5.26 -22.87
C VAL A 441 -13.58 3.96 -23.09
N ALA A 442 -14.90 3.98 -22.90
CA ALA A 442 -15.74 2.82 -23.15
C ALA A 442 -15.78 2.39 -24.63
N LYS A 443 -15.30 3.23 -25.56
CA LYS A 443 -15.30 2.94 -27.01
C LYS A 443 -13.94 2.63 -27.61
N ASN A 444 -12.83 3.03 -26.99
CA ASN A 444 -11.52 2.91 -27.60
C ASN A 444 -10.68 1.82 -26.91
N THR A 445 -10.54 0.68 -27.58
CA THR A 445 -9.78 -0.49 -27.09
C THR A 445 -8.26 -0.30 -27.19
N SER A 446 -7.77 0.79 -27.78
CA SER A 446 -6.34 1.08 -27.92
C SER A 446 -6.05 2.56 -27.77
N ARG A 447 -4.90 2.91 -27.16
CA ARG A 447 -4.45 4.31 -27.06
C ARG A 447 -2.98 4.45 -27.42
N PRO A 448 -2.59 5.50 -28.18
CA PRO A 448 -1.20 5.76 -28.50
C PRO A 448 -0.42 6.18 -27.26
N GLY A 449 0.68 5.48 -27.00
CA GLY A 449 1.64 5.77 -25.95
C GLY A 449 2.43 7.06 -26.20
N VAL A 450 3.40 7.34 -25.34
CA VAL A 450 4.35 8.46 -25.51
C VAL A 450 5.31 8.17 -26.67
N GLY A 451 5.52 6.90 -27.03
CA GLY A 451 6.28 6.50 -28.22
C GLY A 451 7.79 6.55 -28.05
N LEU A 452 8.30 6.33 -26.83
CA LEU A 452 9.74 6.35 -26.53
C LEU A 452 10.35 4.96 -26.39
N LEU A 453 9.56 3.93 -26.15
CA LEU A 453 9.99 2.54 -26.10
C LEU A 453 9.31 1.73 -27.22
N PRO A 454 10.04 0.84 -27.91
CA PRO A 454 9.51 -0.01 -28.99
C PRO A 454 8.69 -1.18 -28.44
N ILE A 455 7.67 -0.87 -27.62
CA ILE A 455 6.80 -1.86 -27.00
C ILE A 455 5.32 -1.54 -27.23
N GLU A 456 4.53 -2.59 -27.35
CA GLU A 456 3.07 -2.53 -27.32
C GLU A 456 2.59 -3.29 -26.09
N THR A 457 1.64 -2.72 -25.36
CA THR A 457 1.12 -3.32 -24.13
C THR A 457 -0.32 -3.75 -24.33
N THR A 458 -0.64 -5.00 -23.98
CA THR A 458 -2.03 -5.45 -23.86
C THR A 458 -2.40 -5.66 -22.39
N LEU A 459 -3.45 -4.99 -21.92
CA LEU A 459 -4.04 -5.22 -20.62
C LEU A 459 -4.84 -6.53 -20.62
N LYS A 460 -4.49 -7.43 -19.69
CA LYS A 460 -5.16 -8.72 -19.50
C LYS A 460 -6.22 -8.66 -18.41
N PRO A 461 -7.21 -9.57 -18.42
CA PRO A 461 -8.22 -9.66 -17.37
C PRO A 461 -7.61 -9.79 -15.97
N ALA A 462 -8.37 -9.42 -14.94
CA ALA A 462 -7.90 -9.44 -13.56
C ALA A 462 -7.45 -10.83 -13.07
N GLU A 463 -7.98 -11.91 -13.65
CA GLU A 463 -7.54 -13.28 -13.32
C GLU A 463 -6.12 -13.58 -13.82
N CYS A 464 -5.61 -12.81 -14.79
CA CYS A 464 -4.25 -12.91 -15.31
C CYS A 464 -3.27 -11.95 -14.65
N LYS A 465 -3.68 -11.25 -13.58
CA LYS A 465 -2.85 -10.29 -12.87
C LYS A 465 -1.60 -10.98 -12.32
N ILE A 466 -0.45 -10.43 -12.65
CA ILE A 466 0.84 -10.89 -12.13
C ILE A 466 1.04 -10.20 -10.78
N VAL A 467 1.22 -11.00 -9.73
CA VAL A 467 1.57 -10.55 -8.39
C VAL A 467 2.68 -11.46 -7.89
N ARG A 468 3.85 -10.93 -7.56
CA ARG A 468 4.94 -11.70 -6.94
C ARG A 468 6.09 -10.82 -6.48
N PRO A 469 6.79 -11.18 -5.39
CA PRO A 469 8.09 -10.59 -5.06
C PRO A 469 9.14 -11.01 -6.09
N LEU A 470 10.13 -10.15 -6.31
CA LEU A 470 11.20 -10.37 -7.27
C LEU A 470 12.53 -9.86 -6.73
N LYS A 471 13.58 -10.55 -7.16
CA LYS A 471 14.97 -10.14 -7.00
C LYS A 471 15.65 -10.26 -8.36
N GLY A 472 16.59 -9.38 -8.61
CA GLY A 472 17.35 -9.36 -9.84
C GLY A 472 18.58 -8.49 -9.70
N LYS A 473 19.16 -8.13 -10.85
CA LYS A 473 20.31 -7.26 -10.95
C LYS A 473 20.15 -6.32 -12.14
N LEU A 474 20.49 -5.04 -11.96
CA LEU A 474 20.55 -4.08 -13.07
C LEU A 474 21.66 -4.48 -14.04
N LEU A 475 21.45 -4.18 -15.32
CA LEU A 475 22.44 -4.41 -16.37
C LEU A 475 22.97 -3.06 -16.90
N PRO A 476 24.27 -2.97 -17.22
CA PRO A 476 25.29 -4.02 -17.13
C PRO A 476 26.00 -4.11 -15.77
N SER A 477 25.65 -3.27 -14.79
CA SER A 477 26.40 -3.13 -13.53
C SER A 477 26.35 -4.36 -12.60
N ASN A 478 25.37 -5.24 -12.81
CA ASN A 478 25.01 -6.33 -11.91
C ASN A 478 24.65 -5.86 -10.48
N LEU A 479 24.24 -4.59 -10.31
CA LEU A 479 23.79 -4.09 -9.02
C LEU A 479 22.52 -4.86 -8.59
N PRO A 480 22.51 -5.54 -7.43
CA PRO A 480 21.34 -6.28 -6.99
C PRO A 480 20.15 -5.34 -6.79
N VAL A 481 18.95 -5.75 -7.16
CA VAL A 481 17.71 -5.02 -6.90
C VAL A 481 16.65 -5.97 -6.39
N ASN A 482 15.76 -5.46 -5.56
CA ASN A 482 14.67 -6.23 -4.96
C ASN A 482 13.39 -5.41 -5.00
N GLY A 483 12.29 -6.08 -5.29
CA GLY A 483 11.03 -5.43 -5.59
C GLY A 483 9.92 -6.43 -5.80
N PHE A 484 8.91 -6.06 -6.60
CA PHE A 484 7.81 -6.93 -6.95
C PHE A 484 7.12 -6.51 -8.24
N GLU A 485 6.42 -7.45 -8.86
CA GLU A 485 5.47 -7.19 -9.95
C GLU A 485 4.05 -7.16 -9.37
N LEU A 486 3.24 -6.17 -9.78
CA LEU A 486 1.80 -6.07 -9.51
C LEU A 486 1.10 -5.38 -10.68
N HIS A 487 0.70 -6.12 -11.72
CA HIS A 487 0.13 -5.54 -12.94
C HIS A 487 -0.70 -6.52 -13.77
N CYS A 488 -1.55 -5.98 -14.64
CA CYS A 488 -2.31 -6.74 -15.63
C CYS A 488 -1.76 -6.59 -17.07
N GLY A 489 -0.88 -5.62 -17.31
CA GLY A 489 -0.32 -5.36 -18.64
C GLY A 489 0.73 -6.40 -19.03
N ILE A 490 0.75 -6.79 -20.29
CA ILE A 490 1.83 -7.57 -20.90
C ILE A 490 2.39 -6.77 -22.07
N SER A 491 3.62 -6.28 -21.93
CA SER A 491 4.34 -5.59 -23.00
C SER A 491 5.12 -6.55 -23.88
N LYS A 492 5.05 -6.35 -25.20
CA LYS A 492 5.84 -7.06 -26.20
C LYS A 492 6.69 -6.07 -26.98
N ILE A 493 7.91 -6.47 -27.32
CA ILE A 493 8.80 -5.68 -28.15
C ILE A 493 8.36 -5.78 -29.60
N VAL A 494 8.22 -4.65 -30.29
CA VAL A 494 7.81 -4.58 -31.70
C VAL A 494 8.89 -3.87 -32.50
N LEU A 495 9.92 -4.60 -32.93
CA LEU A 495 11.05 -4.04 -33.70
C LEU A 495 10.77 -3.95 -35.21
N GLY A 496 9.73 -4.63 -35.71
CA GLY A 496 9.50 -4.89 -37.14
C GLY A 496 8.99 -3.71 -37.98
N SER A 497 8.68 -2.56 -37.35
CA SER A 497 8.02 -1.43 -38.02
C SER A 497 8.72 -0.06 -37.80
N ILE A 498 9.97 -0.04 -37.31
CA ILE A 498 10.63 1.21 -36.84
C ILE A 498 11.84 1.61 -37.71
N PRO A 499 12.00 2.91 -38.04
CA PRO A 499 13.23 3.48 -38.58
C PRO A 499 14.37 3.64 -37.55
N THR A 500 14.41 2.88 -36.46
CA THR A 500 15.49 2.91 -35.45
C THR A 500 16.35 1.65 -35.52
N LYS A 501 17.66 1.79 -35.34
CA LYS A 501 18.59 0.66 -35.40
C LYS A 501 18.32 -0.28 -34.21
N PRO A 502 18.17 -1.61 -34.40
CA PRO A 502 17.99 -2.60 -33.32
C PRO A 502 19.09 -2.62 -32.24
N LYS A 503 20.18 -1.84 -32.41
CA LYS A 503 21.35 -1.80 -31.52
C LYS A 503 21.16 -0.94 -30.27
N ASP A 504 20.09 -0.15 -30.20
CA ASP A 504 19.88 0.83 -29.12
C ASP A 504 18.98 0.30 -27.99
N THR A 505 18.53 -0.96 -28.07
CA THR A 505 17.61 -1.56 -27.11
C THR A 505 18.28 -2.71 -26.36
N ALA A 506 18.17 -2.71 -25.03
CA ALA A 506 18.65 -3.80 -24.17
C ALA A 506 17.69 -4.01 -22.98
N PRO A 507 17.71 -5.18 -22.32
CA PRO A 507 17.06 -5.36 -21.04
C PRO A 507 17.63 -4.40 -19.98
N LEU A 508 16.77 -3.85 -19.13
CA LEU A 508 17.22 -3.00 -18.00
C LEU A 508 17.81 -3.85 -16.88
N MET A 509 17.26 -5.04 -16.66
CA MET A 509 17.67 -5.94 -15.60
C MET A 509 17.50 -7.41 -15.97
N GLU A 510 18.06 -8.28 -15.15
CA GLU A 510 17.87 -9.72 -15.20
C GLU A 510 17.43 -10.21 -13.82
N PHE A 511 16.37 -11.01 -13.77
CA PHE A 511 15.93 -11.64 -12.53
C PHE A 511 16.84 -12.80 -12.11
N GLU A 512 16.75 -13.23 -10.85
CA GLU A 512 17.53 -14.37 -10.33
C GLU A 512 17.35 -15.66 -11.16
N ASN A 513 16.22 -15.82 -11.84
CA ASN A 513 15.95 -16.95 -12.74
C ASN A 513 16.49 -16.78 -14.17
N GLY A 514 17.31 -15.75 -14.43
CA GLY A 514 17.91 -15.45 -15.73
C GLY A 514 16.95 -14.80 -16.74
N ARG A 515 15.70 -14.53 -16.37
CA ARG A 515 14.73 -13.87 -17.24
C ARG A 515 15.07 -12.37 -17.36
N PRO A 516 15.25 -11.83 -18.58
CA PRO A 516 15.41 -10.40 -18.78
C PRO A 516 14.12 -9.64 -18.44
N GLU A 517 14.24 -8.44 -17.89
CA GLU A 517 13.11 -7.57 -17.60
C GLU A 517 13.43 -6.09 -17.80
N GLY A 518 12.37 -5.35 -18.12
CA GLY A 518 12.44 -3.95 -18.43
C GLY A 518 13.16 -3.72 -19.75
N MET A 519 13.35 -2.45 -20.05
CA MET A 519 13.98 -2.03 -21.29
C MET A 519 14.72 -0.73 -21.07
N VAL A 520 15.87 -0.61 -21.72
CA VAL A 520 16.52 0.65 -22.01
C VAL A 520 16.49 0.93 -23.51
N HIS A 521 16.35 2.19 -23.89
CA HIS A 521 16.31 2.66 -25.27
C HIS A 521 16.79 4.11 -25.38
N GLY A 522 17.01 4.58 -26.60
CA GLY A 522 17.30 5.97 -26.91
C GLY A 522 18.77 6.35 -26.78
N LEU A 523 19.04 7.66 -26.81
CA LEU A 523 20.38 8.22 -26.78
C LEU A 523 21.07 7.83 -25.46
N ASN A 524 22.16 7.06 -25.56
CA ASN A 524 22.89 6.56 -24.38
C ASN A 524 21.99 5.81 -23.38
N GLN A 525 20.96 5.11 -23.85
CA GLN A 525 20.05 4.33 -23.00
C GLN A 525 19.31 5.20 -21.94
N ASN A 526 19.02 6.45 -22.28
CA ASN A 526 18.39 7.41 -21.38
C ASN A 526 16.90 7.18 -21.13
N VAL A 527 16.20 6.43 -21.99
CA VAL A 527 14.81 6.01 -21.75
C VAL A 527 14.84 4.61 -21.12
N LYS A 528 14.27 4.48 -19.94
CA LYS A 528 14.30 3.26 -19.11
C LYS A 528 12.89 2.91 -18.68
N GLY A 529 12.57 1.62 -18.61
CA GLY A 529 11.26 1.15 -18.20
C GLY A 529 11.30 -0.22 -17.55
N THR A 530 10.45 -0.46 -16.55
CA THR A 530 10.35 -1.74 -15.83
C THR A 530 8.96 -1.93 -15.21
N TYR A 531 8.53 -3.17 -15.03
CA TYR A 531 7.39 -3.57 -14.20
C TYR A 531 7.73 -3.70 -12.71
N MET A 532 9.02 -3.70 -12.34
CA MET A 532 9.47 -3.86 -10.96
C MET A 532 9.17 -2.60 -10.14
N HIS A 533 8.20 -2.73 -9.24
CA HIS A 533 8.02 -1.80 -8.13
C HIS A 533 9.15 -1.95 -7.11
N GLY A 534 9.57 -0.84 -6.49
CA GLY A 534 10.67 -0.81 -5.52
C GLY A 534 12.08 -0.73 -6.11
N ILE A 535 12.24 -0.57 -7.43
CA ILE A 535 13.56 -0.48 -8.10
C ILE A 535 14.45 0.65 -7.56
N LEU A 536 13.85 1.70 -6.99
CA LEU A 536 14.55 2.87 -6.42
C LEU A 536 14.95 2.71 -4.94
N ARG A 537 14.69 1.55 -4.31
CA ARG A 537 15.00 1.34 -2.88
C ARG A 537 16.48 1.48 -2.56
N GLN A 538 17.35 1.01 -3.45
CA GLN A 538 18.79 1.07 -3.24
C GLN A 538 19.40 2.39 -3.74
N ALA A 539 20.27 2.99 -2.93
CA ALA A 539 20.91 4.26 -3.24
C ALA A 539 21.72 4.24 -4.53
N LYS A 540 22.46 3.14 -4.79
CA LYS A 540 23.23 2.96 -6.02
C LYS A 540 22.32 2.79 -7.25
N ALA A 541 21.15 2.17 -7.08
CA ALA A 541 20.20 2.00 -8.18
C ALA A 541 19.61 3.34 -8.59
N ARG A 542 19.29 4.24 -7.65
CA ARG A 542 18.82 5.60 -7.95
C ARG A 542 19.82 6.37 -8.79
N GLU A 543 21.10 6.27 -8.46
CA GLU A 543 22.18 6.93 -9.21
C GLU A 543 22.28 6.37 -10.63
N GLU A 544 22.38 5.05 -10.79
CA GLU A 544 22.48 4.41 -12.10
C GLU A 544 21.25 4.64 -12.98
N LEU A 545 20.06 4.70 -12.37
CA LEU A 545 18.80 4.85 -13.10
C LEU A 545 18.54 6.30 -13.50
N LEU A 546 18.80 7.28 -12.63
CA LEU A 546 18.33 8.65 -12.78
C LEU A 546 19.39 9.63 -13.30
N VAL A 547 20.64 9.20 -13.40
CA VAL A 547 21.74 10.06 -13.85
C VAL A 547 22.15 9.69 -15.28
N PRO A 548 22.10 10.63 -16.25
CA PRO A 548 22.34 10.34 -17.66
C PRO A 548 23.81 10.01 -18.01
N ARG A 549 24.80 10.62 -17.34
CA ARG A 549 26.23 10.32 -17.53
C ARG A 549 26.98 10.33 -16.20
N LYS A 550 27.86 9.35 -15.97
CA LYS A 550 28.69 9.29 -14.76
C LYS A 550 29.64 10.50 -14.65
N GLU A 551 30.19 10.93 -15.78
CA GLU A 551 31.06 12.10 -15.89
C GLU A 551 30.32 13.40 -15.55
N ASP A 552 29.04 13.52 -15.93
CA ASP A 552 28.19 14.66 -15.57
C ASP A 552 27.94 14.70 -14.06
N TYR A 553 27.84 13.54 -13.38
CA TYR A 553 27.55 13.50 -11.94
C TYR A 553 28.72 14.02 -11.09
N GLN A 554 29.94 13.59 -11.41
CA GLN A 554 31.14 14.04 -10.71
C GLN A 554 31.44 15.51 -11.01
N ASN A 555 31.31 15.94 -12.27
CA ASN A 555 31.62 17.31 -12.70
C ASN A 555 30.54 18.33 -12.30
N LEU A 556 29.26 17.97 -12.29
CA LEU A 556 28.17 18.89 -11.94
C LEU A 556 27.91 18.97 -10.43
N PHE A 557 28.27 17.93 -9.66
CA PHE A 557 27.81 17.79 -8.27
C PHE A 557 28.92 17.58 -7.22
N GLY A 558 30.20 17.41 -7.63
CA GLY A 558 31.35 17.45 -6.71
C GLY A 558 31.34 16.40 -5.58
N ILE A 559 30.60 15.31 -5.75
CA ILE A 559 30.48 14.25 -4.74
C ILE A 559 31.68 13.30 -4.89
N ASN A 560 32.65 13.40 -3.97
CA ASN A 560 33.74 12.44 -3.86
C ASN A 560 33.16 11.05 -3.51
N GLU A 561 33.63 10.00 -4.20
CA GLU A 561 33.29 8.59 -3.95
C GLU A 561 33.51 8.15 -2.48
N SER A 562 34.20 8.95 -1.68
CA SER A 562 34.52 8.68 -0.28
C SER A 562 33.40 8.93 0.74
N SER A 563 32.22 9.43 0.34
CA SER A 563 31.09 9.61 1.27
C SER A 563 29.98 8.55 1.13
N THR A 564 30.26 7.40 0.51
CA THR A 564 29.42 6.20 0.63
C THR A 564 29.77 5.40 1.88
N GLU A 565 30.13 6.06 2.98
CA GLU A 565 30.00 5.40 4.28
C GLU A 565 28.52 5.10 4.46
N SER A 566 28.22 3.83 4.77
CA SER A 566 26.91 3.40 5.21
C SER A 566 26.54 4.22 6.43
N ILE A 567 25.83 5.34 6.24
CA ILE A 567 25.07 5.96 7.32
C ILE A 567 24.26 4.79 7.88
N LYS A 568 24.56 4.39 9.13
CA LYS A 568 23.76 3.39 9.83
C LYS A 568 22.40 4.02 10.05
N VAL A 569 21.53 3.93 9.05
CA VAL A 569 20.15 4.36 9.14
C VAL A 569 19.50 3.35 10.08
N GLU A 570 19.14 3.82 11.27
CA GLU A 570 18.33 3.06 12.22
C GLU A 570 17.05 2.57 11.49
N ASP A 571 16.67 1.29 11.67
CA ASP A 571 15.44 0.76 11.09
C ASP A 571 14.27 1.66 11.53
N PRO A 572 13.53 2.28 10.59
CA PRO A 572 12.44 3.18 10.94
C PRO A 572 11.37 2.52 11.82
N LEU A 573 11.15 1.21 11.69
CA LEU A 573 10.22 0.46 12.56
C LEU A 573 10.79 0.33 13.98
N ASP A 574 12.08 0.09 14.15
CA ASP A 574 12.71 0.05 15.49
C ASP A 574 12.71 1.44 16.14
N ARG A 575 12.96 2.48 15.36
CA ARG A 575 12.85 3.87 15.82
C ARG A 575 11.42 4.21 16.25
N LEU A 576 10.41 3.76 15.49
CA LEU A 576 9.00 3.90 15.86
C LEU A 576 8.69 3.16 17.17
N ALA A 577 9.15 1.92 17.32
CA ALA A 577 8.94 1.13 18.53
C ALA A 577 9.52 1.83 19.76
N LYS A 578 10.79 2.26 19.70
CA LYS A 578 11.45 3.02 20.77
C LYS A 578 10.69 4.31 21.11
N HIS A 579 10.19 5.01 20.09
CA HIS A 579 9.38 6.21 20.29
C HIS A 579 8.10 5.91 21.07
N LEU A 580 7.36 4.86 20.69
CA LEU A 580 6.16 4.45 21.43
C LEU A 580 6.48 4.02 22.87
N GLU A 581 7.55 3.26 23.08
CA GLU A 581 7.99 2.87 24.43
C GLU A 581 8.31 4.09 25.29
N SER A 582 8.99 5.10 24.73
CA SER A 582 9.27 6.37 25.43
C SER A 582 8.01 7.18 25.77
N CYS A 583 6.90 6.93 25.06
CA CYS A 583 5.59 7.54 25.32
C CYS A 583 4.73 6.72 26.30
N GLY A 584 5.30 5.71 26.97
CA GLY A 584 4.60 4.87 27.95
C GLY A 584 3.91 3.63 27.38
N LEU A 585 3.91 3.45 26.06
CA LEU A 585 3.42 2.24 25.37
C LEU A 585 4.50 1.14 25.37
N THR A 586 5.02 0.83 26.56
CA THR A 586 6.04 -0.21 26.78
C THR A 586 5.49 -1.60 26.55
N TYR A 587 6.38 -2.59 26.42
CA TYR A 587 5.99 -4.01 26.39
C TYR A 587 5.07 -4.39 27.55
N ASP A 588 5.42 -4.04 28.79
CA ASP A 588 4.63 -4.37 29.98
C ASP A 588 3.26 -3.69 29.96
N THR A 589 3.22 -2.41 29.56
CA THR A 589 1.97 -1.67 29.37
C THR A 589 1.07 -2.39 28.37
N LEU A 590 1.59 -2.71 27.18
CA LEU A 590 0.82 -3.38 26.12
C LEU A 590 0.40 -4.79 26.52
N GLN A 591 1.24 -5.51 27.27
CA GLN A 591 0.92 -6.84 27.79
C GLN A 591 -0.22 -6.78 28.82
N SER A 592 -0.24 -5.76 29.69
CA SER A 592 -1.34 -5.54 30.64
C SER A 592 -2.67 -5.27 29.92
N MET A 593 -2.63 -4.56 28.79
CA MET A 593 -3.80 -4.26 27.95
C MET A 593 -4.39 -5.49 27.24
N LEU A 594 -3.66 -6.61 27.16
CA LEU A 594 -4.15 -7.87 26.57
C LEU A 594 -5.02 -8.69 27.53
N GLN A 595 -5.05 -8.37 28.83
CA GLN A 595 -5.81 -9.15 29.81
C GLN A 595 -7.31 -8.84 29.71
N PRO A 596 -8.20 -9.85 29.60
CA PRO A 596 -9.65 -9.64 29.67
C PRO A 596 -10.02 -8.90 30.97
N GLN A 597 -11.11 -8.12 30.97
CA GLN A 597 -11.65 -7.67 32.26
C GLN A 597 -12.05 -8.91 33.07
N GLU A 598 -11.46 -9.08 34.25
CA GLU A 598 -12.00 -10.01 35.24
C GLU A 598 -13.46 -9.63 35.49
N GLU A 599 -14.37 -10.59 35.37
CA GLU A 599 -15.76 -10.44 35.80
C GLU A 599 -15.75 -10.17 37.30
N LYS A 600 -15.71 -8.90 37.70
CA LYS A 600 -16.05 -8.52 39.07
C LYS A 600 -17.49 -8.95 39.29
N SER A 601 -17.66 -10.07 39.99
CA SER A 601 -18.95 -10.59 40.41
C SER A 601 -19.78 -9.45 41.00
N ARG A 602 -20.87 -9.08 40.33
CA ARG A 602 -21.84 -8.11 40.85
C ARG A 602 -22.50 -8.69 42.10
N LYS A 603 -21.91 -8.46 43.26
CA LYS A 603 -22.67 -8.35 44.52
C LYS A 603 -22.96 -6.87 44.73
N SER A 604 -23.95 -6.36 43.99
CA SER A 604 -24.55 -5.07 44.28
C SER A 604 -25.56 -5.27 45.41
N THR A 605 -25.19 -4.86 46.63
CA THR A 605 -26.16 -4.49 47.66
C THR A 605 -26.94 -3.28 47.14
N PRO A 606 -28.28 -3.25 47.24
CA PRO A 606 -29.04 -2.08 46.83
C PRO A 606 -28.77 -0.95 47.82
N VAL A 607 -28.36 0.21 47.31
CA VAL A 607 -28.46 1.47 48.03
C VAL A 607 -29.75 2.11 47.54
N GLU A 608 -30.71 2.26 48.45
CA GLU A 608 -31.98 2.96 48.22
C GLU A 608 -31.73 4.42 47.85
N VAL A 609 -32.55 4.93 46.92
CA VAL A 609 -32.60 6.33 46.46
C VAL A 609 -33.46 7.14 47.41
#